data_AF-A0A0K0D722-F1
#
_entry.id   AF-A0A0K0D722-F1
#
_cell.length_a   1.000
_cell.length_b   1.000
_cell.length_c   1.000
_cell.angle_alpha   90.00
_cell.angle_beta   90.00
_cell.angle_gamma   90.00
#
_symmetry.space_group_name_H-M   'P 1'
#
loop_
_entity.id
_entity.type
_entity.pdbx_description
1 polymer ?
#
loop_
_entity_poly.entity_id
_entity_poly.type
_entity_poly.pdbx_seq_one_letter_code
_entity_poly.pdbx_strand_id
1 'polypeptide(L)'
;MSGMRENKQNVFDDFISAAEYLISHEYTCSKKLAIHGGSNGGLLVAACSQQRPELYGAVLNRVGVMDMLRFHKFTIGGAWIPEYGQWPSTLMMTADHDDRVVPCHTLKYVATLYEKAKHHTMQNNPLLVRVEVNAGHGAGKPTTKLIAEIVDMYSFLQRVMDIEWKD
;
A
#
# COMPACT_ATOMS: atom_id res chain seq x y z
N MET A 1 -19.64 11.57 -15.24
CA MET A 1 -18.62 11.06 -14.29
C MET A 1 -18.21 12.24 -13.42
N SER A 2 -18.83 12.42 -12.26
CA SER A 2 -18.84 13.72 -11.57
C SER A 2 -17.97 13.79 -10.31
N GLY A 3 -17.16 12.77 -10.06
CA GLY A 3 -16.41 12.57 -8.81
C GLY A 3 -14.98 12.04 -9.02
N MET A 4 -14.24 12.58 -9.98
CA MET A 4 -12.89 12.11 -10.34
C MET A 4 -11.96 13.25 -10.79
N ARG A 5 -10.64 13.02 -10.69
CA ARG A 5 -9.57 14.00 -11.01
C ARG A 5 -9.75 15.31 -10.22
N GLU A 6 -9.67 16.47 -10.87
CA GLU A 6 -9.97 17.78 -10.26
C GLU A 6 -11.36 17.84 -9.61
N ASN A 7 -12.33 17.02 -10.05
CA ASN A 7 -13.65 16.88 -9.46
C ASN A 7 -13.75 15.77 -8.39
N LYS A 8 -12.62 15.22 -7.89
CA LYS A 8 -12.61 14.14 -6.87
C LYS A 8 -13.18 14.59 -5.53
N GLN A 9 -13.04 15.87 -5.18
CA GLN A 9 -13.56 16.47 -3.94
C GLN A 9 -15.04 16.19 -3.73
N ASN A 10 -15.85 16.23 -4.80
CA ASN A 10 -17.29 15.97 -4.77
C ASN A 10 -17.65 14.61 -4.11
N VAL A 11 -16.77 13.59 -4.20
CA VAL A 11 -17.00 12.28 -3.55
C VAL A 11 -16.84 12.36 -2.03
N PHE A 12 -15.99 13.25 -1.54
CA PHE A 12 -15.84 13.53 -0.13
C PHE A 12 -17.02 14.38 0.37
N ASP A 13 -17.45 15.37 -0.43
CA ASP A 13 -18.59 16.25 -0.12
C ASP A 13 -19.92 15.49 -0.08
N ASP A 14 -20.17 14.55 -1.01
CA ASP A 14 -21.33 13.64 -1.01
C ASP A 14 -21.37 12.80 0.28
N PHE A 15 -20.22 12.30 0.72
CA PHE A 15 -20.11 11.44 1.91
C PHE A 15 -20.20 12.22 3.23
N ILE A 16 -19.71 13.46 3.24
CA ILE A 16 -19.94 14.45 4.30
C ILE A 16 -21.43 14.79 4.39
N SER A 17 -22.09 15.04 3.25
CA SER A 17 -23.52 15.35 3.18
C SER A 17 -24.38 14.20 3.71
N ALA A 18 -23.99 12.94 3.46
CA ALA A 18 -24.65 11.77 4.04
C ALA A 18 -24.50 11.67 5.57
N ALA A 19 -23.34 12.09 6.12
CA ALA A 19 -23.15 12.19 7.57
C ALA A 19 -24.01 13.29 8.20
N GLU A 20 -24.08 14.46 7.57
CA GLU A 20 -24.93 15.58 8.00
C GLU A 20 -26.42 15.24 7.89
N TYR A 21 -26.84 14.46 6.89
CA TYR A 21 -28.21 13.93 6.79
C TYR A 21 -28.56 13.03 7.99
N LEU A 22 -27.70 12.06 8.33
CA LEU A 22 -27.92 11.14 9.45
C LEU A 22 -27.96 11.84 10.81
N ILE A 23 -27.23 12.95 10.97
CA ILE A 23 -27.25 13.77 12.20
C ILE A 23 -28.49 14.68 12.25
N SER A 24 -28.83 15.35 11.14
CA SER A 24 -29.99 16.26 11.06
C SER A 24 -31.35 15.55 11.15
N HIS A 25 -31.41 14.26 10.78
CA HIS A 25 -32.59 13.40 10.93
C HIS A 25 -32.54 12.53 12.19
N GLU A 26 -31.72 12.91 13.18
CA GLU A 26 -31.64 12.36 14.54
C GLU A 26 -31.30 10.85 14.66
N TYR A 27 -30.89 10.19 13.57
CA TYR A 27 -30.41 8.80 13.61
C TYR A 27 -29.13 8.64 14.46
N THR A 28 -28.32 9.69 14.56
CA THR A 28 -27.11 9.74 15.40
C THR A 28 -26.70 11.20 15.69
N CYS A 29 -25.56 11.40 16.37
CA CYS A 29 -24.90 12.70 16.50
C CYS A 29 -23.38 12.51 16.33
N SER A 30 -22.61 13.58 16.07
CA SER A 30 -21.18 13.45 15.72
C SER A 30 -20.39 12.56 16.67
N LYS A 31 -20.58 12.72 17.99
CA LYS A 31 -19.91 11.92 19.05
C LYS A 31 -20.22 10.41 19.01
N LYS A 32 -21.22 9.99 18.24
CA LYS A 32 -21.67 8.60 18.05
C LYS A 32 -21.61 8.14 16.58
N LEU A 33 -21.23 9.02 15.65
CA LEU A 33 -21.04 8.65 14.24
C LEU A 33 -19.61 8.17 14.01
N ALA A 34 -19.48 6.97 13.47
CA ALA A 34 -18.20 6.39 13.06
C ALA A 34 -18.21 6.12 11.55
N ILE A 35 -17.11 6.46 10.86
CA ILE A 35 -16.94 6.17 9.42
C ILE A 35 -15.91 5.06 9.21
N HIS A 36 -16.21 4.12 8.32
CA HIS A 36 -15.36 2.97 8.01
C HIS A 36 -15.23 2.77 6.50
N GLY A 37 -14.01 2.55 6.01
CA GLY A 37 -13.75 2.32 4.60
C GLY A 37 -12.40 1.69 4.30
N GLY A 38 -12.25 1.15 3.09
CA GLY A 38 -11.02 0.51 2.63
C GLY A 38 -10.76 0.58 1.13
N SER A 39 -9.53 0.31 0.69
CA SER A 39 -9.04 0.62 -0.67
C SER A 39 -9.24 2.13 -0.98
N ASN A 40 -9.84 2.53 -2.11
CA ASN A 40 -10.24 3.93 -2.34
C ASN A 40 -11.24 4.43 -1.26
N GLY A 41 -12.04 3.54 -0.66
CA GLY A 41 -12.88 3.87 0.50
C GLY A 41 -12.09 4.21 1.76
N GLY A 42 -10.81 3.78 1.85
CA GLY A 42 -9.91 4.19 2.93
C GLY A 42 -9.38 5.61 2.72
N LEU A 43 -9.07 5.98 1.46
CA LEU A 43 -8.78 7.38 1.11
C LEU A 43 -9.98 8.29 1.43
N LEU A 44 -11.20 7.86 1.07
CA LEU A 44 -12.46 8.55 1.37
C LEU A 44 -12.60 8.88 2.87
N VAL A 45 -12.55 7.89 3.76
CA VAL A 45 -12.75 8.16 5.20
C VAL A 45 -11.62 8.97 5.82
N ALA A 46 -10.38 8.85 5.33
CA ALA A 46 -9.28 9.70 5.76
C ALA A 46 -9.49 11.15 5.34
N ALA A 47 -9.81 11.40 4.06
CA ALA A 47 -10.06 12.74 3.52
C ALA A 47 -11.20 13.44 4.26
N CYS A 48 -12.38 12.80 4.37
CA CYS A 48 -13.52 13.37 5.09
C CYS A 48 -13.19 13.66 6.57
N SER A 49 -12.46 12.77 7.25
CA SER A 49 -12.08 12.99 8.66
C SER A 49 -11.15 14.20 8.88
N GLN A 50 -10.31 14.54 7.90
CA GLN A 50 -9.42 15.70 7.98
C GLN A 50 -10.09 17.00 7.48
N GLN A 51 -11.09 16.89 6.60
CA GLN A 51 -11.85 18.04 6.08
C GLN A 51 -12.96 18.48 7.04
N ARG A 52 -13.62 17.54 7.73
CA ARG A 52 -14.75 17.79 8.64
C ARG A 52 -14.64 16.94 9.93
N PRO A 53 -13.57 17.09 10.73
CA PRO A 53 -13.32 16.28 11.93
C PRO A 53 -14.44 16.36 12.97
N GLU A 54 -15.19 17.46 13.02
CA GLU A 54 -16.28 17.70 13.98
C GLU A 54 -17.56 16.91 13.71
N LEU A 55 -17.66 16.23 12.56
CA LEU A 55 -18.78 15.34 12.21
C LEU A 55 -18.60 13.90 12.74
N TYR A 56 -17.39 13.50 13.14
CA TYR A 56 -17.05 12.08 13.36
C TYR A 56 -16.45 11.82 14.75
N GLY A 57 -17.04 10.88 15.49
CA GLY A 57 -16.54 10.41 16.78
C GLY A 57 -15.49 9.30 16.66
N ALA A 58 -15.43 8.60 15.53
CA ALA A 58 -14.41 7.60 15.23
C ALA A 58 -14.21 7.40 13.71
N VAL A 59 -13.02 6.95 13.33
CA VAL A 59 -12.61 6.69 11.93
C VAL A 59 -11.88 5.36 11.87
N LEU A 60 -12.31 4.47 10.97
CA LEU A 60 -11.74 3.14 10.77
C LEU A 60 -11.27 2.97 9.32
N ASN A 61 -9.99 2.70 9.12
CA ASN A 61 -9.36 2.65 7.80
C ASN A 61 -8.69 1.30 7.54
N ARG A 62 -9.08 0.60 6.47
CA ARG A 62 -8.59 -0.76 6.17
C ARG A 62 -8.00 -0.81 4.76
N VAL A 63 -6.68 -1.03 4.65
CA VAL A 63 -5.94 -1.06 3.36
C VAL A 63 -6.26 0.13 2.44
N GLY A 64 -6.42 1.33 3.03
CA GLY A 64 -6.64 2.55 2.28
C GLY A 64 -5.46 2.91 1.37
N VAL A 65 -5.73 3.60 0.26
CA VAL A 65 -4.68 4.30 -0.51
C VAL A 65 -4.28 5.56 0.27
N MET A 66 -3.65 5.33 1.42
CA MET A 66 -3.19 6.30 2.42
C MET A 66 -1.82 6.86 2.06
N ASP A 67 -1.06 6.05 1.32
CA ASP A 67 0.24 6.40 0.84
C ASP A 67 0.11 7.33 -0.38
N MET A 68 -0.14 8.61 -0.06
CA MET A 68 -0.06 9.75 -0.98
C MET A 68 1.35 9.91 -1.59
N LEU A 69 2.26 8.94 -1.45
CA LEU A 69 3.53 8.84 -2.18
C LEU A 69 3.51 7.68 -3.19
N ARG A 70 3.33 6.44 -2.75
CA ARG A 70 3.93 5.29 -3.46
C ARG A 70 3.03 4.52 -4.39
N PHE A 71 1.72 4.71 -4.27
CA PHE A 71 0.73 3.81 -4.84
C PHE A 71 0.85 3.63 -6.38
N HIS A 72 1.40 4.61 -7.12
CA HIS A 72 1.37 4.65 -8.59
C HIS A 72 2.24 3.60 -9.29
N LYS A 73 3.10 2.90 -8.55
CA LYS A 73 4.07 1.95 -9.12
C LYS A 73 3.65 0.48 -9.04
N PHE A 74 2.39 0.22 -8.66
CA PHE A 74 1.89 -1.12 -8.42
C PHE A 74 0.50 -1.34 -9.04
N THR A 75 0.33 -2.42 -9.82
CA THR A 75 -0.91 -2.76 -10.54
C THR A 75 -1.44 -1.61 -11.41
N ILE A 76 -2.74 -1.32 -11.39
CA ILE A 76 -3.37 -0.18 -12.09
C ILE A 76 -3.10 1.18 -11.41
N GLY A 77 -2.33 1.22 -10.31
CA GLY A 77 -1.98 2.47 -9.63
C GLY A 77 -1.36 3.52 -10.55
N GLY A 78 -0.67 3.14 -11.63
CA GLY A 78 -0.18 4.08 -12.63
C GLY A 78 -1.25 5.02 -13.23
N ALA A 79 -2.53 4.68 -13.11
CA ALA A 79 -3.65 5.51 -13.57
C ALA A 79 -4.01 6.70 -12.65
N TRP A 80 -3.54 6.75 -11.40
CA TRP A 80 -3.92 7.82 -10.44
C TRP A 80 -2.73 8.76 -10.11
N ILE A 81 -1.63 8.71 -10.87
CA ILE A 81 -0.34 9.43 -10.63
C ILE A 81 -0.39 10.89 -10.13
N PRO A 82 -1.25 11.81 -10.63
CA PRO A 82 -1.11 13.28 -10.46
C PRO A 82 -1.16 13.88 -9.04
N GLU A 83 -1.06 13.05 -8.02
CA GLU A 83 -1.57 13.25 -6.67
C GLU A 83 -0.54 12.63 -5.65
N TYR A 84 0.70 12.25 -6.10
CA TYR A 84 1.63 11.29 -5.40
C TYR A 84 3.22 11.43 -5.55
N GLY A 85 4.06 10.49 -5.02
CA GLY A 85 5.54 10.58 -4.70
C GLY A 85 6.48 9.30 -4.52
N GLN A 86 7.32 9.16 -3.45
CA GLN A 86 8.58 8.30 -3.32
C GLN A 86 8.64 7.12 -2.26
N TRP A 87 9.62 6.17 -2.30
CA TRP A 87 9.50 4.70 -1.98
C TRP A 87 9.64 4.11 -0.55
N PRO A 88 8.99 2.94 -0.26
CA PRO A 88 9.06 2.23 1.03
C PRO A 88 10.10 1.09 1.01
N SER A 89 10.33 0.46 2.18
CA SER A 89 11.18 -0.73 2.33
C SER A 89 10.67 -1.90 1.47
N THR A 90 11.53 -2.47 0.65
CA THR A 90 11.14 -3.47 -0.37
C THR A 90 12.14 -4.64 -0.45
N LEU A 91 11.66 -5.88 -0.33
CA LEU A 91 12.38 -7.09 -0.70
C LEU A 91 11.72 -7.73 -1.93
N MET A 92 12.47 -7.88 -3.03
CA MET A 92 12.01 -8.54 -4.25
C MET A 92 12.62 -9.94 -4.35
N MET A 93 11.86 -10.91 -4.86
CA MET A 93 12.31 -12.31 -4.94
C MET A 93 12.11 -12.88 -6.35
N THR A 94 13.00 -13.77 -6.77
CA THR A 94 12.93 -14.52 -8.04
C THR A 94 13.83 -15.76 -7.95
N ALA A 95 13.79 -16.65 -8.93
CA ALA A 95 14.55 -17.90 -8.96
C ALA A 95 15.26 -18.07 -10.31
N ASP A 96 16.52 -18.47 -10.31
CA ASP A 96 17.43 -18.38 -11.48
C ASP A 96 16.97 -19.18 -12.73
N HIS A 97 16.17 -20.22 -12.55
CA HIS A 97 15.59 -21.06 -13.61
C HIS A 97 14.05 -20.96 -13.67
N ASP A 98 13.43 -19.82 -13.29
CA ASP A 98 12.00 -19.61 -13.50
C ASP A 98 11.67 -19.49 -14.99
N ASP A 99 11.06 -20.54 -15.54
CA ASP A 99 10.63 -20.67 -16.94
C ASP A 99 9.23 -20.08 -17.21
N ARG A 100 8.46 -19.80 -16.15
CA ARG A 100 7.08 -19.30 -16.23
C ARG A 100 6.99 -17.78 -16.07
N VAL A 101 7.86 -17.20 -15.25
CA VAL A 101 8.01 -15.74 -15.06
C VAL A 101 9.50 -15.41 -15.04
N VAL A 102 10.07 -15.27 -16.24
CA VAL A 102 11.54 -15.19 -16.43
C VAL A 102 12.21 -14.12 -15.56
N PRO A 103 13.35 -14.41 -14.89
CA PRO A 103 13.93 -13.52 -13.88
C PRO A 103 14.32 -12.13 -14.37
N CYS A 104 14.46 -11.94 -15.68
CA CYS A 104 14.71 -10.63 -16.28
C CYS A 104 13.60 -9.61 -15.98
N HIS A 105 12.37 -10.04 -15.66
CA HIS A 105 11.32 -9.15 -15.15
C HIS A 105 11.75 -8.50 -13.82
N THR A 106 12.07 -9.32 -12.82
CA THR A 106 12.51 -8.86 -11.50
C THR A 106 13.83 -8.10 -11.59
N LEU A 107 14.83 -8.62 -12.32
CA LEU A 107 16.15 -7.99 -12.45
C LEU A 107 16.08 -6.62 -13.15
N LYS A 108 15.29 -6.47 -14.22
CA LYS A 108 15.08 -5.16 -14.88
C LYS A 108 14.31 -4.18 -13.98
N TYR A 109 13.35 -4.66 -13.19
CA TYR A 109 12.63 -3.82 -12.23
C TYR A 109 13.55 -3.36 -11.10
N VAL A 110 14.32 -4.27 -10.49
CA VAL A 110 15.32 -3.97 -9.44
C VAL A 110 16.34 -2.95 -9.94
N ALA A 111 16.93 -3.16 -11.12
CA ALA A 111 17.89 -2.22 -11.70
C ALA A 111 17.25 -0.84 -11.95
N THR A 112 16.04 -0.79 -12.51
CA THR A 112 15.32 0.47 -12.76
C THR A 112 14.91 1.19 -11.47
N LEU A 113 14.55 0.43 -10.43
CA LEU A 113 14.21 0.96 -9.12
C LEU A 113 15.46 1.53 -8.42
N TYR A 114 16.55 0.77 -8.40
CA TYR A 114 17.83 1.20 -7.83
C TYR A 114 18.39 2.44 -8.54
N GLU A 115 18.33 2.48 -9.88
CA GLU A 115 18.74 3.64 -10.68
C GLU A 115 17.98 4.92 -10.32
N LYS A 116 16.68 4.79 -10.05
CA LYS A 116 15.81 5.91 -9.64
C LYS A 116 15.91 6.24 -8.15
N ALA A 117 16.29 5.27 -7.32
CA ALA A 117 16.45 5.41 -5.88
C ALA A 117 17.80 6.02 -5.48
N LYS A 118 18.91 5.61 -6.11
CA LYS A 118 20.29 6.00 -5.73
C LYS A 118 20.58 7.50 -5.80
N HIS A 119 19.76 8.25 -6.54
CA HIS A 119 19.85 9.71 -6.66
C HIS A 119 18.80 10.47 -5.82
N HIS A 120 17.89 9.75 -5.16
CA HIS A 120 16.78 10.34 -4.43
C HIS A 120 17.16 10.52 -2.95
N THR A 121 17.53 11.74 -2.55
CA THR A 121 18.11 12.05 -1.22
C THR A 121 17.24 11.69 -0.01
N MET A 122 15.94 11.47 -0.21
CA MET A 122 15.00 11.04 0.83
C MET A 122 14.79 9.50 0.90
N GLN A 123 15.47 8.73 0.03
CA GLN A 123 15.26 7.28 -0.14
C GLN A 123 16.16 6.48 0.81
N ASN A 124 15.85 6.53 2.10
CA ASN A 124 16.61 5.83 3.15
C ASN A 124 16.11 4.39 3.41
N ASN A 125 14.97 4.00 2.84
CA ASN A 125 14.39 2.67 3.05
C ASN A 125 15.12 1.61 2.20
N PRO A 126 15.44 0.41 2.75
CA PRO A 126 16.19 -0.63 2.04
C PRO A 126 15.41 -1.22 0.86
N LEU A 127 16.10 -1.38 -0.27
CA LEU A 127 15.57 -1.94 -1.52
C LEU A 127 16.47 -3.13 -1.92
N LEU A 128 16.00 -4.34 -1.65
CA LEU A 128 16.80 -5.58 -1.73
C LEU A 128 16.23 -6.56 -2.77
N VAL A 129 17.08 -7.44 -3.29
CA VAL A 129 16.68 -8.58 -4.13
C VAL A 129 17.29 -9.88 -3.61
N ARG A 130 16.46 -10.93 -3.56
CA ARG A 130 16.85 -12.32 -3.27
C ARG A 130 16.65 -13.16 -4.53
N VAL A 131 17.72 -13.75 -5.04
CA VAL A 131 17.68 -14.68 -6.18
C VAL A 131 17.93 -16.08 -5.66
N GLU A 132 16.92 -16.94 -5.72
CA GLU A 132 17.03 -18.36 -5.37
C GLU A 132 17.80 -19.09 -6.47
N VAL A 133 18.96 -19.67 -6.13
CA VAL A 133 19.79 -20.43 -7.08
C VAL A 133 19.36 -21.90 -7.19
N ASN A 134 19.51 -22.50 -8.36
CA ASN A 134 19.03 -23.84 -8.71
C ASN A 134 17.53 -24.02 -8.37
N ALA A 135 16.68 -23.11 -8.84
CA ALA A 135 15.23 -23.21 -8.64
C ALA A 135 14.43 -22.57 -9.78
N GLY A 136 13.27 -23.17 -10.09
CA GLY A 136 12.25 -22.59 -10.97
C GLY A 136 11.09 -21.97 -10.18
N HIS A 137 9.92 -21.88 -10.82
CA HIS A 137 8.69 -21.21 -10.36
C HIS A 137 8.02 -21.76 -9.06
N GLY A 138 8.73 -22.53 -8.23
CA GLY A 138 8.26 -23.05 -6.95
C GLY A 138 7.66 -24.47 -6.98
N ALA A 139 7.17 -24.95 -8.13
CA ALA A 139 6.76 -26.35 -8.27
C ALA A 139 7.96 -27.28 -8.08
N GLY A 140 7.85 -28.25 -7.17
CA GLY A 140 8.95 -29.16 -6.82
C GLY A 140 10.10 -28.53 -6.00
N LYS A 141 9.97 -27.28 -5.54
CA LYS A 141 10.98 -26.60 -4.73
C LYS A 141 11.15 -27.32 -3.38
N PRO A 142 12.39 -27.73 -2.98
CA PRO A 142 12.63 -28.44 -1.72
C PRO A 142 12.13 -27.66 -0.49
N THR A 143 11.55 -28.37 0.48
CA THR A 143 11.00 -27.79 1.72
C THR A 143 12.00 -26.93 2.48
N THR A 144 13.29 -27.27 2.44
CA THR A 144 14.38 -26.47 3.02
C THR A 144 14.52 -25.08 2.39
N LYS A 145 14.39 -24.97 1.06
CA LYS A 145 14.38 -23.68 0.34
C LYS A 145 13.10 -22.89 0.58
N LEU A 146 11.95 -23.57 0.75
CA LEU A 146 10.69 -22.92 1.15
C LEU A 146 10.79 -22.32 2.56
N ILE A 147 11.34 -23.07 3.53
CA ILE A 147 11.57 -22.59 4.90
C ILE A 147 12.55 -21.40 4.90
N ALA A 148 13.67 -21.49 4.17
CA ALA A 148 14.64 -20.39 4.08
C ALA A 148 14.02 -19.11 3.49
N GLU A 149 13.22 -19.22 2.43
CA GLU A 149 12.49 -18.09 1.83
C GLU A 149 11.50 -17.44 2.81
N ILE A 150 10.76 -18.27 3.56
CA ILE A 150 9.84 -17.80 4.61
C ILE A 150 10.61 -17.09 5.74
N VAL A 151 11.75 -17.63 6.18
CA VAL A 151 12.61 -17.00 7.20
C VAL A 151 13.14 -15.66 6.70
N ASP A 152 13.69 -15.58 5.48
CA ASP A 152 14.17 -14.33 4.89
C ASP A 152 13.06 -13.26 4.81
N MET A 153 11.84 -13.65 4.43
CA MET A 153 10.66 -12.77 4.43
C MET A 153 10.33 -12.24 5.83
N TYR A 154 10.20 -13.12 6.82
CA TYR A 154 9.83 -12.70 8.19
C TYR A 154 10.95 -11.91 8.87
N SER A 155 12.22 -12.26 8.68
CA SER A 155 13.36 -11.48 9.19
C SER A 155 13.47 -10.10 8.53
N PHE A 156 13.18 -9.98 7.23
CA PHE A 156 13.07 -8.67 6.58
C PHE A 156 11.95 -7.83 7.19
N LEU A 157 10.73 -8.40 7.28
CA LEU A 157 9.55 -7.73 7.86
C LEU A 157 9.81 -7.27 9.31
N GLN A 158 10.36 -8.17 10.13
CA GLN A 158 10.72 -7.91 11.53
C GLN A 158 11.70 -6.74 11.66
N ARG A 159 12.71 -6.67 10.80
CA ARG A 159 13.75 -5.64 10.83
C ARG A 159 13.34 -4.29 10.22
N VAL A 160 12.41 -4.25 9.25
CA VAL A 160 11.96 -2.99 8.63
C VAL A 160 10.70 -2.38 9.27
N MET A 161 10.04 -3.10 10.17
CA MET A 161 8.90 -2.62 10.96
C MET A 161 9.18 -2.56 12.47
N ASP A 162 10.42 -2.81 12.88
CA ASP A 162 10.89 -2.77 14.28
C ASP A 162 10.03 -3.62 15.23
N ILE A 163 9.80 -4.88 14.84
CA ILE A 163 8.93 -5.81 15.58
C ILE A 163 9.75 -6.59 16.60
N GLU A 164 9.36 -6.50 17.88
CA GLU A 164 9.88 -7.37 18.94
C GLU A 164 9.32 -8.79 18.83
N TRP A 165 10.18 -9.80 19.06
CA TRP A 165 9.75 -11.19 19.24
C TRP A 165 9.07 -11.38 20.60
N LYS A 166 8.13 -12.33 20.68
CA LYS A 166 7.52 -12.77 21.93
C LYS A 166 7.40 -14.29 21.93
N ASP A 167 7.88 -14.89 23.01
CA ASP A 167 7.78 -16.32 23.33
C ASP A 167 6.43 -16.67 23.98
#